data_AF-A0A952FEK0-F1
#
_entry.id   AF-A0A952FEK0-F1
#
_cell.length_a   1.000
_cell.length_b   1.000
_cell.length_c   1.000
_cell.angle_alpha   90.00
_cell.angle_beta   90.00
_cell.angle_gamma   90.00
#
_symmetry.space_group_name_H-M   'P 1'
#
loop_
_entity.id
_entity.type
_entity.pdbx_description
1 polymer ?
#
loop_
_entity_poly.entity_id
_entity_poly.type
_entity_poly.pdbx_seq_one_letter_code
_entity_poly.pdbx_strand_id
1 'polypeptide(L)'
;MQLLRLCDFSAPFSLNDVGCGYGALLAFLSRRHKGKKISYLGLDLSAAMITQAQQLWRKRGDAEFVVASASPRVADYSMASGIFNVKLNHSDALWTQFIDAGQLRNA
;
A
#
# COMPACT_ATOMS: atom_id res chain seq x y z
N MET A 1 -1.51 -2.45 -13.99
CA MET A 1 -0.26 -2.07 -13.30
C MET A 1 0.85 -2.98 -13.80
N GLN A 2 1.98 -2.43 -14.27
CA GLN A 2 3.09 -3.23 -14.84
C GLN A 2 3.83 -4.04 -13.77
N LEU A 3 3.92 -3.53 -12.53
CA LEU A 3 4.55 -4.23 -11.40
C LEU A 3 3.89 -5.57 -11.06
N LEU A 4 2.57 -5.69 -11.23
CA LEU A 4 1.85 -6.93 -10.93
C LEU A 4 2.24 -8.10 -11.84
N ARG A 5 2.94 -7.88 -12.95
CA ARG A 5 3.39 -8.96 -13.83
C ARG A 5 4.43 -9.89 -13.17
N LEU A 6 5.05 -9.44 -12.08
CA LEU A 6 6.04 -10.22 -11.33
C LEU A 6 5.40 -11.14 -10.28
N CYS A 7 4.11 -10.94 -9.97
CA CYS A 7 3.40 -11.78 -9.02
C CYS A 7 2.96 -13.09 -9.68
N ASP A 8 3.25 -14.21 -9.03
CA ASP A 8 2.68 -15.49 -9.42
C ASP A 8 1.25 -15.61 -8.86
N PHE A 9 0.26 -15.46 -9.75
CA PHE A 9 -1.15 -15.63 -9.39
C PHE A 9 -1.64 -17.09 -9.51
N SER A 10 -0.78 -18.05 -9.82
CA SER A 10 -1.17 -19.47 -9.88
C SER A 10 -1.36 -20.07 -8.48
N ALA A 11 -0.66 -19.52 -7.48
CA ALA A 11 -0.73 -19.92 -6.09
C ALA A 11 -1.22 -18.76 -5.17
N PRO A 12 -1.68 -19.06 -3.95
CA PRO A 12 -1.89 -18.04 -2.92
C PRO A 12 -0.57 -17.36 -2.54
N PHE A 13 -0.61 -16.06 -2.28
CA PHE A 13 0.56 -15.31 -1.82
C PHE A 13 0.16 -14.16 -0.89
N SER A 14 1.16 -13.63 -0.19
CA SER A 14 1.07 -12.46 0.67
C SER A 14 1.64 -11.23 -0.02
N LEU A 15 0.97 -10.09 0.17
CA LEU A 15 1.34 -8.83 -0.44
C LEU A 15 1.32 -7.71 0.60
N ASN A 16 2.41 -6.94 0.66
CA ASN A 16 2.45 -5.65 1.31
C ASN A 16 2.32 -4.53 0.26
N ASP A 17 1.42 -3.58 0.49
CA ASP A 17 1.24 -2.37 -0.32
C ASP A 17 1.63 -1.15 0.52
N VAL A 18 2.84 -0.64 0.31
CA VAL A 18 3.43 0.50 1.02
C VAL A 18 2.96 1.78 0.35
N GLY A 19 2.37 2.69 1.14
CA GLY A 19 1.63 3.84 0.62
C GLY A 19 0.33 3.44 -0.06
N CYS A 20 -0.45 2.55 0.56
CA CYS A 20 -1.65 1.98 -0.04
C CYS A 20 -2.79 2.99 -0.29
N GLY A 21 -2.73 4.17 0.33
CA GLY A 21 -3.84 5.11 0.41
C GLY A 21 -5.09 4.42 0.94
N TYR A 22 -6.22 4.63 0.26
CA TYR A 22 -7.50 3.98 0.58
C TYR A 22 -7.65 2.56 -0.02
N GLY A 23 -6.58 1.97 -0.58
CA GLY A 23 -6.58 0.61 -1.15
C GLY A 23 -6.92 0.53 -2.65
N ALA A 24 -6.47 1.49 -3.46
CA ALA A 24 -6.71 1.49 -4.90
C ALA A 24 -6.13 0.25 -5.61
N LEU A 25 -4.98 -0.27 -5.14
CA LEU A 25 -4.40 -1.50 -5.65
C LEU A 25 -5.28 -2.72 -5.34
N LEU A 26 -5.84 -2.79 -4.14
CA LEU A 26 -6.77 -3.86 -3.77
C LEU A 26 -8.03 -3.85 -4.65
N ALA A 27 -8.54 -2.67 -5.04
CA ALA A 27 -9.62 -2.55 -6.03
C ALA A 27 -9.21 -3.09 -7.40
N PHE A 28 -8.01 -2.74 -7.86
CA PHE A 28 -7.48 -3.26 -9.12
C PHE A 28 -7.35 -4.79 -9.09
N LEU A 29 -6.76 -5.36 -8.03
CA LEU A 29 -6.60 -6.80 -7.82
C LEU A 29 -7.96 -7.51 -7.80
N SER A 30 -8.91 -6.97 -7.05
CA SER A 30 -10.27 -7.53 -6.95
C SER A 30 -11.00 -7.55 -8.29
N ARG A 31 -10.73 -6.57 -9.18
CA ARG A 31 -11.36 -6.52 -10.51
C ARG A 31 -10.67 -7.44 -11.51
N ARG A 32 -9.33 -7.50 -11.51
CA ARG A 32 -8.54 -8.16 -12.57
C ARG A 32 -8.07 -9.56 -12.22
N HIS A 33 -8.00 -9.90 -10.93
CA HIS A 33 -7.54 -11.18 -10.39
C HIS A 33 -8.61 -11.78 -9.47
N LYS A 34 -9.85 -11.85 -9.95
CA LYS A 34 -10.99 -12.42 -9.20
C LYS A 34 -10.70 -13.86 -8.79
N GLY A 35 -11.06 -14.19 -7.54
CA GLY A 35 -10.88 -15.54 -6.98
C GLY A 35 -9.44 -15.91 -6.60
N LYS A 36 -8.47 -15.01 -6.82
CA LYS A 36 -7.10 -15.22 -6.33
C LYS A 36 -7.03 -14.96 -4.83
N LYS A 37 -6.35 -15.87 -4.12
CA LYS A 37 -6.16 -15.80 -2.67
C LYS A 37 -4.93 -14.96 -2.38
N ILE A 38 -5.14 -13.70 -2.03
CA ILE A 38 -4.06 -12.74 -1.75
C ILE A 38 -4.24 -12.27 -0.32
N SER A 39 -3.29 -12.59 0.57
CA SER A 39 -3.27 -11.96 1.90
C SER A 39 -2.69 -10.56 1.76
N TYR A 40 -3.55 -9.54 1.74
CA TYR A 40 -3.18 -8.17 1.46
C TYR A 40 -3.00 -7.37 2.76
N LEU A 41 -1.89 -6.64 2.87
CA LEU A 41 -1.65 -5.67 3.94
C LEU A 41 -1.34 -4.31 3.30
N GLY A 42 -2.23 -3.34 3.51
CA GLY A 42 -2.03 -1.94 3.14
C GLY A 42 -1.40 -1.16 4.29
N LEU A 43 -0.31 -0.44 3.99
CA LEU A 43 0.41 0.40 4.92
C LEU A 43 0.38 1.84 4.39
N ASP A 44 0.02 2.80 5.24
CA ASP A 44 0.07 4.21 4.89
C ASP A 44 0.40 5.04 6.14
N LEU A 45 1.07 6.19 5.98
CA LEU A 45 1.35 7.09 7.09
C LEU A 45 0.12 7.91 7.48
N SER A 46 -0.84 8.08 6.57
CA SER A 46 -2.06 8.83 6.80
C SER A 46 -3.10 7.98 7.52
N ALA A 47 -3.35 8.28 8.80
CA ALA A 47 -4.44 7.69 9.57
C ALA A 47 -5.81 7.89 8.91
N ALA A 48 -6.03 9.02 8.24
CA ALA A 48 -7.26 9.29 7.50
C ALA A 48 -7.43 8.32 6.31
N MET A 49 -6.35 8.05 5.56
CA MET A 49 -6.36 7.09 4.45
C MET A 49 -6.64 5.67 4.95
N ILE A 50 -5.98 5.24 6.02
CA ILE A 50 -6.20 3.93 6.62
C ILE A 50 -7.62 3.78 7.14
N THR A 51 -8.15 4.81 7.82
CA THR A 51 -9.54 4.80 8.30
C THR A 51 -10.52 4.63 7.14
N GLN A 52 -10.33 5.37 6.05
CA GLN A 52 -11.17 5.23 4.85
C GLN A 52 -11.01 3.84 4.21
N ALA A 53 -9.79 3.31 4.13
CA ALA A 53 -9.53 1.98 3.59
C ALA A 53 -10.27 0.90 4.41
N GLN A 54 -10.15 0.92 5.74
CA GLN A 54 -10.83 -0.02 6.63
C GLN A 54 -12.35 0.04 6.44
N GLN A 55 -12.93 1.23 6.26
CA GLN A 55 -14.37 1.38 5.99
C GLN A 55 -14.78 0.79 4.63
N LEU A 56 -14.04 1.12 3.56
CA LEU A 56 -14.30 0.64 2.20
C LEU A 56 -14.18 -0.89 2.10
N TRP A 57 -13.19 -1.46 2.79
CA TRP A 57 -12.81 -2.87 2.67
C TRP A 57 -13.24 -3.72 3.86
N ARG A 58 -14.11 -3.24 4.76
CA ARG A 58 -14.55 -3.96 5.98
C ARG A 58 -15.09 -5.38 5.75
N LYS A 59 -15.57 -5.69 4.55
CA LYS A 59 -16.12 -7.02 4.18
C LYS A 59 -15.08 -7.94 3.54
N ARG A 60 -13.83 -7.48 3.41
CA ARG A 60 -12.75 -8.16 2.73
C ARG A 60 -11.83 -8.81 3.76
N GLY A 61 -12.13 -10.05 4.14
CA GLY A 61 -11.44 -10.76 5.24
C GLY A 61 -9.99 -11.16 4.96
N ASP A 62 -9.52 -11.05 3.72
CA ASP A 62 -8.15 -11.28 3.28
C ASP A 62 -7.34 -9.97 3.16
N ALA A 63 -7.87 -8.85 3.65
CA ALA A 63 -7.21 -7.54 3.61
C ALA A 63 -7.16 -6.86 4.99
N GLU A 64 -5.99 -6.33 5.33
CA GLU A 64 -5.76 -5.52 6.52
C GLU A 64 -5.13 -4.16 6.13
N PHE A 65 -5.38 -3.14 6.96
CA PHE A 65 -4.87 -1.79 6.75
C PHE A 65 -4.34 -1.22 8.07
N VAL A 66 -3.09 -0.77 8.06
CA VAL A 66 -2.37 -0.32 9.26
C VAL A 66 -1.66 1.01 9.01
N VAL A 67 -1.71 1.90 10.01
CA VAL A 67 -0.89 3.11 10.03
C VAL A 67 0.52 2.71 10.46
N ALA A 68 1.48 2.70 9.53
CA ALA A 68 2.85 2.31 9.84
C ALA A 68 3.87 2.88 8.85
N SER A 69 5.07 3.16 9.35
CA SER A 69 6.22 3.60 8.56
C SER A 69 7.12 2.46 8.08
N ALA A 70 6.87 1.23 8.57
CA ALA A 70 7.54 0.01 8.16
C ALA A 70 6.54 -1.14 8.15
N SER A 71 6.78 -2.14 7.29
CA SER A 71 5.92 -3.32 7.27
C SER A 71 6.14 -4.15 8.54
N PRO A 72 5.07 -4.53 9.27
CA PRO A 72 5.17 -5.40 10.44
C PRO A 72 5.42 -6.88 10.06
N ARG A 73 5.41 -7.22 8.77
CA ARG A 73 5.57 -8.59 8.27
C ARG A 73 6.41 -8.68 7.00
N VAL A 74 7.08 -9.82 6.83
CA VAL A 74 7.62 -10.28 5.54
C VAL A 74 6.47 -10.80 4.69
N ALA A 75 6.50 -10.50 3.39
CA ALA A 75 5.52 -10.99 2.41
C ALA A 75 6.24 -11.46 1.14
N ASP A 76 5.58 -12.31 0.36
CA ASP A 76 6.10 -12.82 -0.92
C ASP A 76 6.39 -11.68 -1.90
N TYR A 77 5.57 -10.63 -1.84
CA TYR A 77 5.77 -9.40 -2.60
C TYR A 77 5.55 -8.18 -1.71
N SER A 78 6.35 -7.14 -1.94
CA SER A 78 6.10 -5.80 -1.41
C SER A 78 6.08 -4.82 -2.58
N MET A 79 5.04 -3.98 -2.66
CA MET A 79 4.89 -2.97 -3.68
C MET A 79 4.80 -1.60 -3.04
N ALA A 80 5.40 -0.62 -3.70
CA ALA A 80 5.26 0.80 -3.37
C ALA A 80 5.01 1.52 -4.69
N SER A 81 3.77 1.90 -4.96
CA SER A 81 3.36 2.45 -6.25
C SER A 81 2.55 3.73 -6.08
N GLY A 82 3.10 4.86 -6.51
CA GLY A 82 2.42 6.15 -6.38
C GLY A 82 2.51 6.77 -4.98
N ILE A 83 3.43 6.29 -4.12
CA ILE A 83 3.61 6.74 -2.74
C ILE A 83 3.96 8.24 -2.59
N PHE A 84 4.40 8.88 -3.68
CA PHE A 84 4.75 10.31 -3.74
C PHE A 84 3.76 11.15 -4.57
N ASN A 85 2.62 10.61 -4.99
CA ASN A 85 1.68 11.34 -5.86
C ASN A 85 0.70 12.25 -5.11
N VAL A 86 0.72 12.29 -3.78
CA VAL A 86 -0.17 13.13 -2.98
C VAL A 86 0.64 14.18 -2.22
N LYS A 87 0.83 15.33 -2.86
CA LYS A 87 1.11 16.59 -2.16
C LYS A 87 -0.25 17.08 -1.64
N LEU A 88 -0.53 16.88 -0.35
CA LEU A 88 -1.69 17.52 0.31
C LEU A 88 -1.46 19.06 0.34
N ASN A 89 -2.14 19.81 1.21
CA ASN A 89 -1.88 21.24 1.44
C ASN A 89 -0.53 21.56 2.14
N HIS A 90 0.45 20.64 2.07
CA HIS A 90 1.78 20.88 2.63
C HIS A 90 2.58 21.82 1.73
N SER A 91 3.26 22.78 2.36
CA SER A 91 4.19 23.65 1.65
C SER A 91 5.33 22.84 1.05
N ASP A 92 5.89 23.35 -0.04
CA ASP A 92 6.99 22.74 -0.78
C ASP A 92 8.16 22.41 0.16
N ALA A 93 8.46 23.28 1.13
CA ALA A 93 9.50 23.06 2.12
C ALA A 93 9.27 21.82 3.00
N LEU A 94 8.02 21.59 3.44
CA LEU A 94 7.65 20.47 4.30
C LEU A 94 7.60 19.15 3.50
N TRP A 95 7.21 19.24 2.23
CA TRP A 95 7.26 18.12 1.29
C TRP A 95 8.71 17.72 0.97
N THR A 96 9.59 18.68 0.68
CA THR A 96 11.02 18.42 0.44
C THR A 96 11.69 17.80 1.67
N GLN A 97 11.41 18.31 2.88
CA GLN A 97 11.91 17.68 4.12
C GLN A 97 11.47 16.23 4.29
N PHE A 98 10.22 15.90 3.94
CA PHE A 98 9.72 14.53 4.02
C PHE A 98 10.41 13.59 3.03
N ILE A 99 10.68 14.06 1.82
CA ILE A 99 11.43 13.32 0.79
C ILE A 99 12.90 13.13 1.22
N ASP A 100 13.56 14.20 1.68
CA ASP A 100 14.96 14.19 2.11
C ASP A 100 15.16 13.30 3.34
N ALA A 101 14.23 13.33 4.31
CA ALA A 101 14.26 12.46 5.48
C ALA A 101 14.08 10.97 5.11
N GLY A 102 13.39 10.67 4.01
CA GLY A 102 13.29 9.33 3.45
C GLY A 102 14.57 8.85 2.75
N GLN A 103 15.38 9.77 2.22
CA GLN A 103 16.69 9.48 1.61
C GLN A 103 17.79 9.24 2.66
N LEU A 104 17.73 9.92 3.81
CA LEU A 104 18.75 9.85 4.85
C LEU A 104 18.71 8.57 5.72
N ARG A 105 17.76 7.66 5.50
CA ARG A 105 17.69 6.36 6.21
C ARG A 105 18.37 5.20 5.49
N ASN A 106 18.95 5.44 4.31
CA ASN A 106 19.73 4.46 3.54
C ASN A 106 21.13 5.01 3.18
N ALA A 107 21.82 5.59 4.16
CA ALA A 107 23.27 5.84 4.09
C ALA A 107 23.95 5.13 5.27
#